data_AF-A0AAD8DSU5-F1
#
_entry.id   AF-A0AAD8DSU5-F1
#
_cell.length_a   1.000
_cell.length_b   1.000
_cell.length_c   1.000
_cell.angle_alpha   90.00
_cell.angle_beta   90.00
_cell.angle_gamma   90.00
#
_symmetry.space_group_name_H-M   'P 1'
#
loop_
_entity.id
_entity.type
_entity.pdbx_description
1 polymer ?
#
loop_
_entity_poly.entity_id
_entity_poly.type
_entity_poly.pdbx_seq_one_letter_code
_entity_poly.pdbx_strand_id
1 'polypeptide(L)'
;MRHFFASYPWQQVCFSSENPSSCAEAISDVVRQAMEYYIPYSDVPVRSSARPWFNADCAEAEKRKHSAFLAWVDARDRKAPDLSSKKRAFNHAAKSYKKALRKARFDRISHIGQKLSAQPSGSRAFWSLAKSVEANFCRPTLPPLVRPDGTLAHTAREKAGLFASLFANNSRLDTGSSTPPTLSHCGTSMPEVRIRNKEVLRALCRLDVNKASGPDDLLIP
;
A
#
# COMPACT_ATOMS: atom_id res chain seq x y z
N MET A 1 -1.10 33.20 13.06
CA MET A 1 -1.96 32.09 13.52
C MET A 1 -2.47 32.25 14.96
N ARG A 2 -1.62 32.42 16.00
CA ARG A 2 -2.11 32.54 17.40
C ARG A 2 -3.17 33.64 17.61
N HIS A 3 -2.93 34.85 17.10
CA HIS A 3 -3.90 35.94 17.20
C HIS A 3 -5.21 35.65 16.45
N PHE A 4 -5.13 35.01 15.28
CA PHE A 4 -6.31 34.61 14.50
C PHE A 4 -7.24 33.70 15.32
N PHE A 5 -6.71 32.65 15.95
CA PHE A 5 -7.51 31.77 16.78
C PHE A 5 -8.00 32.44 18.06
N ALA A 6 -7.21 33.32 18.67
CA ALA A 6 -7.62 34.04 19.87
C ALA A 6 -8.77 35.03 19.62
N SER A 7 -8.87 35.61 18.42
CA SER A 7 -9.93 36.54 18.03
C SER A 7 -11.09 35.89 17.28
N TYR A 8 -11.03 34.59 17.00
CA TYR A 8 -12.05 33.91 16.20
C TYR A 8 -13.34 33.71 17.02
N PRO A 9 -14.54 33.97 16.46
CA PRO A 9 -15.82 33.83 17.16
C PRO A 9 -16.28 32.37 17.27
N TRP A 10 -15.53 31.57 18.03
CA TRP A 10 -15.74 30.12 18.16
C TRP A 10 -17.15 29.75 18.58
N GLN A 11 -17.71 30.44 19.57
CA GLN A 11 -19.02 30.11 20.11
C GLN A 11 -20.13 30.28 19.07
N GLN A 12 -20.07 31.36 18.29
CA GLN A 12 -21.09 31.69 17.30
C GLN A 12 -20.97 30.82 16.03
N VAL A 13 -19.76 30.43 15.67
CA VAL A 13 -19.51 29.74 14.39
C VAL A 13 -19.34 28.23 14.53
N CYS A 14 -18.60 27.79 15.54
CA CYS A 14 -18.25 26.38 15.70
C CYS A 14 -19.13 25.62 16.71
N PHE A 15 -19.87 26.34 17.56
CA PHE A 15 -20.72 25.75 18.60
C PHE A 15 -22.19 26.19 18.51
N SER A 16 -22.64 26.58 17.31
CA SER A 16 -24.01 27.00 17.04
C SER A 16 -24.99 25.83 16.81
N SER A 17 -24.51 24.59 16.82
CA SER A 17 -25.29 23.37 16.63
C SER A 17 -25.24 22.47 17.86
N GLU A 18 -26.33 21.78 18.19
CA GLU A 18 -26.36 20.75 19.23
C GLU A 18 -25.73 19.42 18.77
N ASN A 19 -25.55 19.23 17.46
CA ASN A 19 -24.89 18.06 16.90
C ASN A 19 -23.36 18.18 17.02
N PRO A 20 -22.68 17.32 17.81
CA PRO A 20 -21.23 17.38 18.01
C PRO A 20 -20.42 17.17 16.72
N SER A 21 -20.91 16.37 15.78
CA SER A 21 -20.21 16.12 14.51
C SER A 21 -20.14 17.39 13.65
N SER A 22 -21.24 18.13 13.59
CA SER A 22 -21.29 19.41 12.85
C SER A 22 -20.37 20.45 13.48
N CYS A 23 -20.29 20.49 14.81
CA CYS A 23 -19.34 21.36 15.52
C CYS A 23 -17.88 20.97 15.22
N ALA A 24 -17.58 19.67 15.19
CA ALA A 24 -16.24 19.17 14.87
C ALA A 24 -15.80 19.49 13.42
N GLU A 25 -16.72 19.40 12.46
CA GLU A 25 -16.47 19.83 11.07
C GLU A 25 -16.18 21.33 11.01
N ALA A 26 -17.00 22.16 11.65
CA ALA A 26 -16.81 23.60 11.68
C ALA A 26 -15.46 24.00 12.31
N ILE A 27 -15.06 23.35 13.41
CA ILE A 27 -13.73 23.57 14.01
C ILE A 27 -12.62 23.18 13.02
N SER A 28 -12.76 22.03 12.37
CA SER A 28 -11.78 21.51 11.42
C SER A 28 -11.57 22.45 10.23
N ASP A 29 -12.64 23.03 9.71
CA ASP A 29 -12.57 23.99 8.62
C ASP A 29 -11.87 25.29 9.01
N VAL A 30 -12.12 25.80 10.23
CA VAL A 30 -11.46 27.01 10.74
C VAL A 30 -9.96 26.78 10.95
N VAL A 31 -9.60 25.61 11.49
CA VAL A 31 -8.19 25.22 11.65
C VAL A 31 -7.52 25.08 10.29
N ARG A 32 -8.16 24.41 9.32
CA ARG A 32 -7.65 24.25 7.96
C ARG A 32 -7.46 25.60 7.26
N GLN A 33 -8.44 26.50 7.38
CA GLN A 33 -8.34 27.85 6.84
C GLN A 33 -7.13 28.60 7.43
N ALA A 34 -6.94 28.53 8.76
CA ALA A 34 -5.78 29.14 9.38
C ALA A 34 -4.46 28.54 8.87
N MET A 35 -4.41 27.21 8.67
CA MET A 35 -3.25 26.54 8.10
C MET A 35 -2.95 27.05 6.70
N GLU A 36 -3.96 27.16 5.83
CA GLU A 36 -3.80 27.67 4.46
C GLU A 36 -3.26 29.12 4.42
N TYR A 37 -3.71 29.99 5.33
CA TYR A 37 -3.28 31.40 5.35
C TYR A 37 -1.92 31.65 6.01
N TYR A 38 -1.57 30.87 7.05
CA TYR A 38 -0.43 31.19 7.92
C TYR A 38 0.72 30.18 7.84
N ILE A 39 0.53 29.02 7.21
CA ILE A 39 1.59 28.05 6.97
C ILE A 39 1.96 28.14 5.48
N PRO A 40 3.18 28.61 5.14
CA PRO A 40 3.66 28.55 3.78
C PRO A 40 3.62 27.10 3.29
N TYR A 41 2.89 26.86 2.21
CA TYR A 41 2.89 25.58 1.52
C TYR A 41 3.40 25.77 0.09
N SER A 42 3.93 24.70 -0.47
CA SER A 42 4.28 24.61 -1.87
C SER A 42 3.65 23.35 -2.43
N ASP A 43 3.04 23.45 -3.59
CA ASP A 43 2.63 22.28 -4.35
C ASP A 43 3.89 21.54 -4.79
N VAL A 44 4.27 20.52 -4.02
CA VAL A 44 5.27 19.57 -4.48
C VAL A 44 4.53 18.68 -5.47
N PRO A 45 4.85 18.70 -6.77
CA PRO A 45 4.30 17.71 -7.67
C PRO A 45 4.73 16.37 -7.09
N VAL A 46 3.77 15.63 -6.54
CA VAL A 46 3.95 14.22 -6.25
C VAL A 46 4.25 13.64 -7.61
N ARG A 47 5.54 13.44 -7.89
CA ARG A 47 5.97 12.65 -9.03
C ARG A 47 5.28 11.33 -8.79
N SER A 48 4.14 11.12 -9.46
CA SER A 48 3.66 9.79 -9.72
C SER A 48 4.82 9.18 -10.47
N SER A 49 5.66 8.48 -9.72
CA SER A 49 6.81 7.80 -10.24
C SER A 49 6.22 6.62 -10.98
N ALA A 50 5.57 6.88 -12.12
CA ALA A 50 4.99 5.89 -13.00
C ALA A 50 6.06 4.86 -13.37
N ARG A 51 7.35 5.24 -13.26
CA ARG A 51 8.52 4.41 -13.50
C ARG A 51 9.65 4.76 -12.51
N PRO A 52 9.72 4.14 -11.33
CA PRO A 52 10.80 4.37 -10.34
C PRO A 52 12.20 3.99 -10.86
N TRP A 53 12.24 3.24 -11.96
CA TRP A 53 13.44 2.80 -12.67
C TRP A 53 13.81 3.74 -13.82
N PHE A 54 13.01 4.76 -14.15
CA PHE A 54 13.32 5.68 -15.25
C PHE A 54 14.31 6.75 -14.77
N ASN A 55 15.54 6.65 -15.25
CA ASN A 55 16.65 7.50 -14.84
C ASN A 55 17.09 8.47 -15.96
N ALA A 56 18.11 9.29 -15.69
CA ALA A 56 18.66 10.25 -16.64
C ALA A 56 19.12 9.59 -17.96
N ASP A 57 19.70 8.40 -17.90
CA ASP A 57 20.13 7.64 -19.09
C ASP A 57 18.93 7.27 -19.99
N CYS A 58 17.81 6.87 -19.38
CA CYS A 58 16.58 6.60 -20.12
C CYS A 58 16.05 7.85 -20.81
N ALA A 59 16.04 8.99 -20.10
CA ALA A 59 15.58 10.27 -20.62
C ALA A 59 16.46 10.75 -21.78
N GLU A 60 17.78 10.63 -21.63
CA GLU A 60 18.73 11.04 -22.66
C GLU A 60 18.65 10.14 -23.90
N ALA A 61 18.53 8.81 -23.71
CA ALA A 61 18.33 7.90 -24.83
C ALA A 61 16.98 8.12 -25.55
N GLU A 62 15.94 8.53 -24.82
CA GLU A 62 14.65 8.93 -25.39
C GLU A 62 14.77 10.19 -26.25
N LYS A 63 15.45 11.23 -25.74
CA LYS A 63 15.75 12.45 -26.49
C LYS A 63 16.49 12.13 -27.78
N ARG A 64 17.56 11.33 -27.73
CA ARG A 64 18.31 10.93 -28.92
C ARG A 64 17.46 10.16 -29.93
N LYS A 65 16.60 9.25 -29.45
CA LYS A 65 15.64 8.53 -30.31
C LYS A 65 14.69 9.51 -31.00
N HIS A 66 14.16 10.48 -30.25
CA HIS A 66 13.22 11.46 -30.77
C HIS A 66 13.89 12.39 -31.79
N SER A 67 15.07 12.93 -31.50
CA SER A 67 15.83 13.75 -32.44
C SER A 67 16.16 13.00 -33.73
N ALA A 68 16.58 11.73 -33.64
CA ALA A 68 16.86 10.90 -34.81
C ALA A 68 15.59 10.57 -35.62
N PHE A 69 14.44 10.43 -34.95
CA PHE A 69 13.14 10.25 -35.60
C PHE A 69 12.77 11.49 -36.41
N LEU A 70 12.85 12.68 -35.80
CA LEU A 70 12.55 13.94 -36.48
C LEU A 70 13.46 14.15 -37.70
N ALA A 71 14.77 13.89 -37.55
CA ALA A 71 15.71 13.98 -38.66
C ALA A 71 15.42 12.98 -39.79
N TRP A 72 14.93 11.78 -39.47
CA TRP A 72 14.52 10.81 -40.47
C TRP A 72 13.21 11.19 -41.17
N VAL A 73 12.24 11.73 -40.44
CA VAL A 73 10.98 12.24 -41.00
C VAL A 73 11.24 13.41 -41.95
N ASP A 74 12.02 14.39 -41.52
CA ASP A 74 12.39 15.54 -42.37
C ASP A 74 13.12 15.11 -43.64
N ALA A 75 14.09 14.20 -43.53
CA ALA A 75 14.80 13.64 -44.69
C ALA A 75 13.87 12.87 -45.65
N ARG A 76 12.85 12.19 -45.11
CA ARG A 76 11.85 11.48 -45.91
C ARG A 76 10.98 12.47 -46.68
N ASP A 77 10.52 13.51 -46.00
CA ASP A 77 9.59 14.50 -46.58
C ASP A 77 10.30 15.34 -47.65
N ARG A 78 11.59 15.66 -47.46
CA ARG A 78 12.44 16.34 -48.45
C ARG A 78 13.02 15.45 -49.55
N LYS A 79 12.73 14.14 -49.52
CA LYS A 79 13.33 13.12 -50.42
C LYS A 79 14.86 13.22 -50.48
N ALA A 80 15.49 13.43 -49.32
CA ALA A 80 16.92 13.63 -49.22
C ALA A 80 17.70 12.37 -49.65
N PRO A 81 18.87 12.52 -50.30
CA PRO A 81 19.67 11.39 -50.78
C PRO A 81 20.23 10.52 -49.63
N ASP A 82 20.29 11.05 -48.40
CA ASP A 82 20.82 10.38 -47.21
C ASP A 82 19.75 9.68 -46.35
N LEU A 83 18.52 9.52 -46.87
CA LEU A 83 17.38 8.93 -46.16
C LEU A 83 17.70 7.59 -45.48
N SER A 84 18.45 6.72 -46.17
CA SER A 84 18.85 5.40 -45.63
C SER A 84 19.76 5.53 -44.40
N SER A 85 20.68 6.50 -44.42
CA SER A 85 21.58 6.79 -43.30
C SER A 85 20.80 7.31 -42.09
N LYS A 86 19.88 8.26 -42.29
CA LYS A 86 19.02 8.79 -41.22
C LYS A 86 18.10 7.72 -40.62
N LYS A 87 17.53 6.84 -41.46
CA LYS A 87 16.75 5.67 -41.00
C LYS A 87 17.61 4.73 -40.14
N ARG A 88 18.85 4.46 -40.55
CA ARG A 88 19.80 3.64 -39.78
C ARG A 88 20.15 4.28 -38.44
N ALA A 89 20.37 5.59 -38.40
CA ALA A 89 20.61 6.34 -37.17
C ALA A 89 19.41 6.27 -36.20
N PHE A 90 18.19 6.45 -36.70
CA PHE A 90 16.97 6.29 -35.90
C PHE A 90 16.86 4.86 -35.35
N ASN A 91 17.05 3.83 -36.18
CA ASN A 91 17.00 2.44 -35.73
C ASN A 91 18.06 2.14 -34.66
N HIS A 92 19.26 2.70 -34.80
CA HIS A 92 20.31 2.58 -33.80
C HIS A 92 19.91 3.25 -32.47
N ALA A 93 19.41 4.49 -32.53
CA ALA A 93 18.93 5.21 -31.35
C ALA A 93 17.75 4.49 -30.67
N ALA A 94 16.83 3.90 -31.44
CA ALA A 94 15.72 3.11 -30.91
C ALA A 94 16.20 1.84 -30.20
N LYS A 95 17.18 1.12 -30.77
CA LYS A 95 17.81 -0.04 -30.11
C LYS A 95 18.53 0.38 -28.82
N SER A 96 19.26 1.48 -28.85
CA SER A 96 19.96 2.04 -27.69
C SER A 96 18.98 2.41 -26.56
N TYR A 97 17.89 3.10 -26.88
CA TYR A 97 16.80 3.39 -25.93
C TYR A 97 16.21 2.12 -25.30
N LYS A 98 15.92 1.10 -26.12
CA LYS A 98 15.42 -0.19 -25.60
C LYS A 98 16.43 -0.87 -24.68
N LYS A 99 17.73 -0.72 -24.92
CA LYS A 99 18.81 -1.22 -24.07
C LYS A 99 18.88 -0.44 -22.75
N ALA A 100 18.80 0.89 -22.80
CA ALA A 100 18.78 1.74 -21.62
C ALA A 100 17.62 1.42 -20.68
N LEU A 101 16.40 1.28 -21.23
CA LEU A 101 15.22 0.87 -20.44
C LEU A 101 15.41 -0.50 -19.75
N ARG A 102 15.94 -1.48 -20.48
CA ARG A 102 16.19 -2.83 -19.93
C ARG A 102 17.22 -2.78 -18.82
N LYS A 103 18.31 -2.05 -19.02
CA LYS A 103 19.37 -1.86 -18.02
C LYS A 103 18.81 -1.19 -16.77
N ALA A 104 18.11 -0.08 -16.91
CA ALA A 104 17.59 0.67 -15.77
C ALA A 104 16.57 -0.14 -14.94
N ARG A 105 15.74 -0.96 -15.60
CA ARG A 105 14.86 -1.93 -14.91
C ARG A 105 15.64 -2.98 -14.15
N PHE A 106 16.63 -3.60 -14.79
CA PHE A 106 17.47 -4.62 -14.18
C PHE A 106 18.21 -4.06 -12.96
N ASP A 107 18.91 -2.93 -13.13
CA ASP A 107 19.67 -2.28 -12.07
C ASP A 107 18.77 -1.93 -10.86
N ARG A 108 17.53 -1.47 -11.11
CA ARG A 108 16.56 -1.19 -10.05
C ARG A 108 16.17 -2.46 -9.29
N ILE A 109 15.87 -3.55 -10.00
CA ILE A 109 15.53 -4.84 -9.39
C ILE A 109 16.71 -5.36 -8.56
N SER A 110 17.92 -5.36 -9.13
CA SER A 110 19.14 -5.77 -8.43
C SER A 110 19.39 -4.94 -7.18
N HIS A 111 19.24 -3.62 -7.25
CA HIS A 111 19.42 -2.73 -6.10
C HIS A 111 18.36 -2.96 -5.01
N ILE A 112 17.10 -3.19 -5.38
CA ILE A 112 16.06 -3.58 -4.40
C ILE A 112 16.42 -4.92 -3.75
N GLY A 113 16.83 -5.91 -4.53
CA GLY A 113 17.25 -7.22 -4.03
C GLY A 113 18.42 -7.12 -3.05
N GLN A 114 19.45 -6.34 -3.40
CA GLN A 114 20.59 -6.07 -2.51
C GLN A 114 20.17 -5.38 -1.22
N LYS A 115 19.26 -4.41 -1.29
CA LYS A 115 18.73 -3.76 -0.09
C LYS A 115 17.95 -4.74 0.79
N LEU A 116 17.12 -5.60 0.20
CA LEU A 116 16.38 -6.61 0.95
C LEU A 116 17.32 -7.63 1.60
N SER A 117 18.37 -8.08 0.90
CA SER A 117 19.34 -9.04 1.45
C SER A 117 20.22 -8.45 2.54
N ALA A 118 20.48 -7.15 2.50
CA ALA A 118 21.31 -6.46 3.50
C ALA A 118 20.56 -6.17 4.82
N GLN A 119 19.22 -6.22 4.82
CA GLN A 119 18.43 -5.97 6.02
C GLN A 119 18.20 -7.26 6.81
N PRO A 120 18.27 -7.24 8.15
CA PRO A 120 17.89 -8.39 8.97
C PRO A 120 16.44 -8.82 8.70
N SER A 121 16.24 -10.13 8.55
CA SER A 121 14.91 -10.73 8.43
C SER A 121 14.04 -10.31 9.61
N GLY A 122 12.82 -9.82 9.33
CA GLY A 122 11.89 -9.37 10.36
C GLY A 122 12.01 -7.90 10.76
N SER A 123 13.05 -7.17 10.33
CA SER A 123 13.20 -5.75 10.68
C SER A 123 12.10 -4.87 10.05
N ARG A 124 11.76 -3.76 10.72
CA ARG A 124 10.82 -2.76 10.19
C ARG A 124 11.26 -2.23 8.82
N ALA A 125 12.56 -1.99 8.64
CA ALA A 125 13.12 -1.52 7.38
C ALA A 125 12.94 -2.53 6.25
N PHE A 126 13.17 -3.82 6.52
CA PHE A 126 12.89 -4.90 5.57
C PHE A 126 11.41 -4.91 5.17
N TRP A 127 10.49 -4.96 6.14
CA TRP A 127 9.06 -5.05 5.87
C TRP A 127 8.50 -3.79 5.20
N SER A 128 9.01 -2.61 5.55
CA SER A 128 8.66 -1.36 4.88
C SER A 128 9.06 -1.39 3.40
N LEU A 129 10.30 -1.82 3.10
CA LEU A 129 10.77 -1.95 1.73
C LEU A 129 10.00 -3.02 0.95
N ALA A 130 9.83 -4.22 1.51
CA ALA A 130 9.11 -5.32 0.89
C ALA A 130 7.66 -4.92 0.54
N LYS A 131 6.94 -4.31 1.49
CA LYS A 131 5.59 -3.78 1.25
C LYS A 131 5.57 -2.72 0.15
N SER A 132 6.54 -1.80 0.13
CA SER A 132 6.59 -0.76 -0.91
C SER A 132 6.76 -1.33 -2.33
N VAL A 133 7.46 -2.46 -2.48
CA VAL A 133 7.71 -3.13 -3.76
C VAL A 133 6.49 -3.93 -4.22
N GLU A 134 5.81 -4.61 -3.30
CA GLU A 134 4.64 -5.46 -3.56
C GLU A 134 3.29 -4.72 -3.47
N ALA A 135 3.30 -3.38 -3.44
CA ALA A 135 2.10 -2.56 -3.26
C ALA A 135 1.26 -3.02 -2.04
N ASN A 136 1.94 -3.11 -0.88
CA ASN A 136 1.42 -3.60 0.40
C ASN A 136 0.90 -5.05 0.36
N PHE A 137 1.33 -5.86 -0.61
CA PHE A 137 0.78 -7.20 -0.85
C PHE A 137 -0.74 -7.17 -1.12
N CYS A 138 -1.29 -6.00 -1.48
CA CYS A 138 -2.72 -5.82 -1.75
C CYS A 138 -3.14 -6.36 -3.12
N ARG A 139 -2.27 -7.08 -3.82
CA ARG A 139 -2.64 -7.79 -5.04
C ARG A 139 -3.44 -9.03 -4.64
N PRO A 140 -4.68 -9.20 -5.12
CA PRO A 140 -5.43 -10.42 -4.85
C PRO A 140 -4.67 -11.59 -5.50
N THR A 141 -4.03 -12.42 -4.67
CA THR A 141 -3.30 -13.62 -5.10
C THR A 141 -4.24 -14.73 -5.54
N LEU A 142 -5.48 -14.68 -5.07
CA LEU A 142 -6.51 -15.64 -5.45
C LEU A 142 -7.12 -15.25 -6.80
N PRO A 143 -7.17 -16.17 -7.79
CA PRO A 143 -7.92 -15.95 -9.03
C PRO A 143 -9.41 -15.74 -8.72
N PRO A 144 -10.21 -15.22 -9.67
CA PRO A 144 -11.66 -15.16 -9.52
C PRO A 144 -12.23 -16.56 -9.18
N LEU A 145 -13.17 -16.61 -8.23
CA LEU A 145 -13.83 -17.85 -7.83
C LEU A 145 -15.16 -17.98 -8.55
N VAL A 146 -15.53 -19.20 -8.94
CA VAL A 146 -16.84 -19.48 -9.55
C VAL A 146 -17.88 -19.62 -8.45
N ARG A 147 -18.96 -18.84 -8.53
CA ARG A 147 -20.14 -18.97 -7.67
C ARG A 147 -21.02 -20.14 -8.12
N PRO A 148 -21.90 -20.66 -7.25
CA PRO A 148 -22.85 -21.72 -7.62
C PRO A 148 -23.79 -21.34 -8.79
N ASP A 149 -24.05 -20.05 -8.99
CA ASP A 149 -24.86 -19.51 -10.10
C ASP A 149 -24.07 -19.39 -11.43
N GLY A 150 -22.80 -19.80 -11.46
CA GLY A 150 -21.92 -19.71 -12.62
C GLY A 150 -21.22 -18.36 -12.80
N THR A 151 -21.49 -17.37 -11.95
CA THR A 151 -20.84 -16.05 -12.04
C THR A 151 -19.48 -16.02 -11.33
N LEU A 152 -18.64 -15.02 -11.60
CA LEU A 152 -17.29 -14.91 -11.03
C LEU A 152 -17.21 -13.90 -9.88
N ALA A 153 -16.61 -14.31 -8.76
CA ALA A 153 -16.27 -13.45 -7.64
C ALA A 153 -14.86 -12.88 -7.81
N HIS A 154 -14.77 -11.57 -8.02
CA HIS A 154 -13.51 -10.89 -8.36
C HIS A 154 -12.89 -10.20 -7.14
N THR A 155 -13.74 -9.63 -6.28
CA THR A 155 -13.29 -8.85 -5.12
C THR A 155 -12.95 -9.74 -3.94
N ALA A 156 -12.09 -9.25 -3.04
CA ALA A 156 -11.73 -9.98 -1.82
C ALA A 156 -12.95 -10.24 -0.92
N ARG A 157 -13.88 -9.29 -0.82
CA ARG A 157 -15.11 -9.43 -0.02
C ARG A 157 -16.01 -10.54 -0.57
N GLU A 158 -16.23 -10.58 -1.88
CA GLU A 158 -17.05 -11.63 -2.51
C GLU A 158 -16.41 -13.01 -2.30
N LYS A 159 -15.09 -13.13 -2.48
CA LYS A 159 -14.35 -14.38 -2.26
C LYS A 159 -14.44 -14.85 -0.81
N ALA A 160 -14.27 -13.94 0.14
CA ALA A 160 -14.38 -14.24 1.57
C ALA A 160 -15.79 -14.72 1.93
N GLY A 161 -16.83 -14.08 1.40
CA GLY A 161 -18.22 -14.51 1.59
C GLY A 161 -18.50 -15.91 1.03
N LEU A 162 -17.93 -16.23 -0.15
CA LEU A 162 -18.01 -17.54 -0.78
C LEU A 162 -17.35 -18.63 0.05
N PHE A 163 -16.16 -18.37 0.60
CA PHE A 163 -15.51 -19.32 1.51
C PHE A 163 -16.32 -19.49 2.80
N ALA A 164 -16.77 -18.40 3.41
CA ALA A 164 -17.55 -18.46 4.64
C ALA A 164 -18.82 -19.30 4.47
N SER A 165 -19.56 -19.13 3.36
CA SER A 165 -20.77 -19.93 3.09
C SER A 165 -20.44 -21.39 2.82
N LEU A 166 -19.38 -21.67 2.06
CA LEU A 166 -18.94 -23.04 1.78
C LEU A 166 -18.49 -23.76 3.05
N PHE A 167 -17.70 -23.12 3.91
CA PHE A 167 -17.31 -23.67 5.20
C PHE A 167 -18.52 -23.88 6.11
N ALA A 168 -19.41 -22.88 6.24
CA ALA A 168 -20.61 -23.03 7.05
C ALA A 168 -21.49 -24.20 6.60
N ASN A 169 -21.64 -24.40 5.28
CA ASN A 169 -22.38 -25.53 4.74
C ASN A 169 -21.71 -26.88 5.00
N ASN A 170 -20.38 -26.95 4.88
CA ASN A 170 -19.61 -28.17 5.18
C ASN A 170 -19.49 -28.44 6.69
N SER A 171 -19.71 -27.45 7.53
CA SER A 171 -19.72 -27.56 8.99
C SER A 171 -21.13 -27.82 9.57
N ARG A 172 -22.14 -28.07 8.73
CA ARG A 172 -23.43 -28.58 9.19
C ARG A 172 -23.23 -30.03 9.63
N LEU A 173 -23.10 -30.23 10.94
CA LEU A 173 -23.17 -31.56 11.54
C LEU A 173 -24.59 -32.09 11.34
N ASP A 174 -24.72 -33.33 10.87
CA ASP A 174 -25.99 -34.03 10.87
C ASP A 174 -26.33 -34.39 12.32
N THR A 175 -26.98 -33.46 13.01
CA THR A 175 -27.60 -33.72 14.30
C THR A 175 -28.90 -34.48 14.04
N GLY A 176 -28.80 -35.77 13.74
CA GLY A 176 -29.95 -36.67 13.89
C GLY A 176 -30.46 -36.66 15.35
N SER A 177 -31.24 -37.67 15.75
CA SER A 177 -31.62 -37.89 17.17
C SER A 177 -30.42 -38.32 18.05
N SER A 178 -29.20 -38.01 17.65
CA SER A 178 -27.95 -38.35 18.31
C SER A 178 -27.79 -37.46 19.53
N THR A 179 -27.99 -38.03 20.72
CA THR A 179 -27.63 -37.38 21.97
C THR A 179 -26.11 -37.28 22.06
N PRO A 180 -25.55 -36.11 22.41
CA PRO A 180 -24.12 -35.99 22.64
C PRO A 180 -23.72 -37.02 23.71
N PRO A 181 -22.57 -37.71 23.56
CA PRO A 181 -22.15 -38.70 24.53
C PRO A 181 -22.09 -38.05 25.91
N THR A 182 -22.73 -38.68 26.89
CA THR A 182 -22.67 -38.23 28.28
C THR A 182 -21.21 -38.30 28.72
N LEU A 183 -20.53 -37.16 28.70
CA LEU A 183 -19.15 -37.09 29.16
C LEU A 183 -19.15 -37.39 30.65
N SER A 184 -18.41 -38.41 31.06
CA SER A 184 -18.13 -38.65 32.47
C SER A 184 -17.54 -37.37 33.05
N HIS A 185 -18.11 -36.90 34.17
CA HIS A 185 -17.66 -35.69 34.84
C HIS A 185 -16.15 -35.79 35.08
N CYS A 186 -15.39 -34.98 34.36
CA CYS A 186 -13.94 -34.92 34.51
C CYS A 186 -13.69 -34.25 35.88
N GLY A 187 -13.38 -35.05 36.90
CA GLY A 187 -13.19 -34.58 38.28
C GLY A 187 -12.00 -33.62 38.46
N THR A 188 -11.24 -33.37 37.40
CA THR A 188 -10.20 -32.35 37.36
C THR A 188 -10.78 -31.03 36.87
N SER A 189 -11.16 -30.17 37.83
CA SER A 189 -11.43 -28.77 37.56
C SER A 189 -10.11 -28.01 37.42
N MET A 190 -10.02 -27.11 36.42
CA MET A 190 -8.87 -26.23 36.30
C MET A 190 -8.76 -25.39 37.58
N PRO A 191 -7.61 -25.37 38.26
CA PRO A 191 -7.46 -24.55 39.46
C PRO A 191 -7.68 -23.08 39.13
N GLU A 192 -8.22 -22.35 40.11
CA GLU A 192 -8.48 -20.91 40.01
C GLU A 192 -7.24 -20.17 39.49
N VAL A 193 -7.36 -19.53 38.33
CA VAL A 193 -6.27 -18.75 37.72
C VAL A 193 -6.12 -17.45 38.51
N ARG A 194 -5.07 -17.37 39.33
CA ARG A 194 -4.74 -16.15 40.09
C ARG A 194 -3.69 -15.33 39.35
N ILE A 195 -4.12 -14.25 38.72
CA ILE A 195 -3.23 -13.27 38.09
C ILE A 195 -2.63 -12.39 39.19
N ARG A 196 -1.30 -12.44 39.39
CA ARG A 196 -0.61 -11.61 40.38
C ARG A 196 0.00 -10.38 39.72
N ASN A 197 -0.08 -9.22 40.37
CA ASN A 197 0.52 -7.96 39.85
C ASN A 197 2.01 -8.10 39.49
N LYS A 198 2.77 -8.88 40.25
CA LYS A 198 4.20 -9.15 39.97
C LYS A 198 4.43 -9.91 38.66
N GLU A 199 3.51 -10.78 38.27
CA GLU A 199 3.59 -11.56 37.03
C GLU A 199 3.22 -10.68 35.84
N VAL A 200 2.20 -9.82 35.99
CA VAL A 200 1.83 -8.80 35.01
C VAL A 200 3.00 -7.84 34.77
N LEU A 201 3.61 -7.31 35.84
CA LEU A 201 4.77 -6.42 35.72
C LEU A 201 5.95 -7.12 35.03
N ARG A 202 6.22 -8.39 35.37
CA ARG A 202 7.28 -9.17 34.72
C ARG A 202 7.01 -9.38 33.24
N ALA A 203 5.75 -9.62 32.86
CA ALA A 203 5.35 -9.77 31.46
C ALA A 203 5.54 -8.44 30.70
N LEU A 204 5.09 -7.32 31.28
CA LEU A 204 5.25 -5.98 30.70
C LEU A 204 6.72 -5.58 30.53
N CYS A 205 7.58 -5.87 31.51
CA CYS A 205 9.02 -5.58 31.41
C CYS A 205 9.76 -6.46 30.40
N ARG A 206 9.16 -7.58 29.98
CA ARG A 206 9.74 -8.50 28.98
C ARG A 206 9.16 -8.28 27.58
N LEU A 207 8.20 -7.37 27.42
CA LEU A 207 7.66 -7.04 26.12
C LEU A 207 8.75 -6.40 25.26
N ASP A 208 8.97 -6.96 24.06
CA ASP A 208 9.84 -6.34 23.08
C ASP A 208 9.08 -5.22 22.38
N VAL A 209 9.40 -3.98 22.75
CA VAL A 209 8.81 -2.76 22.17
C VAL A 209 9.12 -2.58 20.68
N ASN A 210 10.04 -3.37 20.12
CA ASN A 210 10.37 -3.35 18.70
C ASN A 210 9.61 -4.39 17.88
N LYS A 211 8.81 -5.25 18.52
CA LYS A 211 7.98 -6.25 17.86
C LYS A 211 6.78 -5.58 17.17
N ALA A 212 6.21 -6.26 16.19
CA ALA A 212 5.08 -5.72 15.44
C ALA A 212 3.84 -5.54 16.34
N SER A 213 3.19 -4.38 16.23
CA SER A 213 1.86 -4.15 16.81
C SER A 213 0.79 -4.96 16.09
N GLY A 214 -0.21 -5.41 16.83
CA GLY A 214 -1.42 -6.01 16.31
C GLY A 214 -2.31 -5.01 15.56
N PRO A 215 -3.43 -5.48 14.97
CA PRO A 215 -4.36 -4.64 14.20
C PRO A 215 -5.07 -3.57 15.05
N ASP A 216 -4.97 -3.67 16.38
CA ASP A 216 -5.47 -2.75 17.39
C ASP A 216 -4.39 -1.76 17.88
N ASP A 217 -3.25 -1.69 17.18
CA ASP A 217 -2.06 -0.90 17.53
C ASP A 217 -1.41 -1.27 18.88
N LEU A 218 -1.79 -2.38 19.50
CA LEU A 218 -1.18 -2.89 20.73
C LEU A 218 -0.02 -3.85 20.43
N LEU A 219 1.06 -3.78 21.20
CA LEU A 219 2.21 -4.69 21.08
C LEU A 219 1.79 -6.12 21.42
N ILE A 220 2.05 -7.06 20.51
CA ILE A 220 1.77 -8.48 20.75
C ILE A 220 2.87 -9.05 21.66
N PRO A 221 2.56 -9.59 22.86
CA PRO A 221 3.56 -10.18 23.75
C PRO A 221 4.39 -11.28 23.07
#